data_AF-A0A183KWU2-F1
#
_entry.id   AF-A0A183KWU2-F1
#
_cell.length_a   1.000
_cell.length_b   1.000
_cell.length_c   1.000
_cell.angle_alpha   90.00
_cell.angle_beta   90.00
_cell.angle_gamma   90.00
#
_symmetry.space_group_name_H-M   'P 1'
#
loop_
_entity.id
_entity.type
_entity.pdbx_description
1 polymer ?
#
loop_
_entity_poly.entity_id
_entity_poly.type
_entity_poly.pdbx_seq_one_letter_code
_entity_poly.pdbx_strand_id
1 'polypeptide(L)'
;MMDLQQLVTTIVGTQLRFYNTCVEGRNALMHAKIRQKDVQSYRKSLQNLRDPSQGSQLITDITIVPEPRVPSSSDKRNESPNTSPLPETWIEALKQCFVQRYQPTTRSLDLSSLHTDPVLLSQGLYLPLNKQAVVHTLITILKQNQAQLAVLNLSNNRLTHLNAFSPLSSTSAGFIPVSIERIDLSSNPLSSIPVLSGLRDIAGLVELDLTETPLMSKFNPNDKSFAANGFQFSFVARFRGFLESLHWLSKLHTI
;
A
#
# COMPACT_ATOMS: atom_id res chain seq x y z
N MET A 1 -20.54 18.55 -0.44
CA MET A 1 -19.32 18.64 -1.28
C MET A 1 -19.49 17.59 -2.37
N MET A 2 -19.54 17.98 -3.65
CA MET A 2 -19.83 17.05 -4.75
C MET A 2 -18.63 16.11 -4.93
N ASP A 3 -18.87 14.80 -5.01
CA ASP A 3 -17.84 13.81 -5.31
C ASP A 3 -17.28 14.07 -6.73
N LEU A 4 -15.95 14.12 -6.88
CA LEU A 4 -15.29 14.35 -8.17
C LEU A 4 -15.75 13.33 -9.23
N GLN A 5 -16.03 12.09 -8.83
CA GLN A 5 -16.56 11.06 -9.73
C GLN A 5 -17.95 11.41 -10.27
N GLN A 6 -18.78 12.03 -9.42
CA GLN A 6 -20.10 12.49 -9.80
C GLN A 6 -20.01 13.69 -10.75
N LEU A 7 -19.09 14.62 -10.48
CA LEU A 7 -18.81 15.77 -11.36
C LEU A 7 -18.39 15.31 -12.77
N VAL A 8 -17.46 14.34 -12.85
CA VAL A 8 -17.03 13.73 -14.11
C VAL A 8 -18.21 13.06 -14.82
N THR A 9 -18.97 12.22 -14.11
CA THR A 9 -20.14 11.51 -14.66
C THR A 9 -21.18 12.48 -15.25
N THR A 10 -21.42 13.60 -14.58
CA THR A 10 -22.33 14.64 -15.06
C THR A 10 -21.83 15.31 -16.34
N ILE A 11 -20.53 15.64 -16.42
CA ILE A 11 -20.02 16.37 -17.60
C ILE A 11 -19.91 15.51 -18.85
N VAL A 12 -19.57 14.22 -18.69
CA VAL A 12 -19.56 13.28 -19.82
C VAL A 12 -20.97 12.79 -20.18
N GLY A 13 -21.97 13.06 -19.34
CA GLY A 13 -23.37 12.69 -19.60
C GLY A 13 -23.62 11.19 -19.63
N THR A 14 -22.73 10.38 -19.04
CA THR A 14 -22.80 8.92 -19.01
C THR A 14 -22.29 8.40 -17.68
N GLN A 15 -22.99 7.44 -17.10
CA GLN A 15 -22.57 6.79 -15.86
C GLN A 15 -21.28 5.97 -16.09
N LEU A 16 -20.20 6.40 -15.45
CA LEU A 16 -18.92 5.71 -15.49
C LEU A 16 -18.70 4.93 -14.20
N ARG A 17 -18.12 3.73 -14.33
CA ARG A 17 -17.64 2.96 -13.20
C ARG A 17 -16.15 3.23 -13.03
N PHE A 18 -15.80 3.92 -11.95
CA PHE A 18 -14.43 4.23 -11.61
C PHE A 18 -13.80 3.12 -10.78
N TYR A 19 -12.51 2.91 -10.99
CA TYR A 19 -11.66 1.95 -10.31
C TYR A 19 -10.37 2.66 -9.90
N ASN A 20 -9.79 2.22 -8.78
CA ASN A 20 -8.48 2.67 -8.31
C ASN A 20 -8.34 4.21 -8.27
N THR A 21 -9.31 4.86 -7.63
CA THR A 21 -9.27 6.31 -7.38
C THR A 21 -8.17 6.61 -6.35
N CYS A 22 -7.16 7.34 -6.77
CA CYS A 22 -6.06 7.82 -5.93
C CYS A 22 -6.13 9.36 -5.89
N VAL A 23 -6.05 9.93 -4.69
CA VAL A 23 -6.02 11.38 -4.48
C VAL A 23 -4.71 11.71 -3.78
N GLU A 24 -3.90 12.55 -4.41
CA GLU A 24 -2.59 12.96 -3.89
C GLU A 24 -2.53 14.49 -3.88
N GLY A 25 -2.70 15.07 -2.70
CA GLY A 25 -2.79 16.52 -2.53
C GLY A 25 -3.99 17.11 -3.30
N ARG A 26 -3.70 17.91 -4.33
CA ARG A 26 -4.72 18.52 -5.24
C ARG A 26 -4.93 17.72 -6.53
N ASN A 27 -4.19 16.62 -6.71
CA ASN A 27 -4.29 15.78 -7.90
C ASN A 27 -5.19 14.59 -7.60
N ALA A 28 -5.94 14.16 -8.62
CA ALA A 28 -6.76 12.96 -8.55
C ALA A 28 -6.54 12.14 -9.82
N LEU A 29 -6.30 10.84 -9.63
CA LEU A 29 -6.15 9.86 -10.69
C LEU A 29 -7.19 8.77 -10.51
N MET A 30 -7.92 8.44 -11.58
CA MET A 30 -8.98 7.45 -11.57
C MET A 30 -9.01 6.69 -12.88
N HIS A 31 -9.32 5.39 -12.83
CA HIS A 31 -9.46 4.56 -14.02
C HIS A 31 -10.93 4.28 -14.30
N ALA A 32 -11.34 4.33 -15.56
CA ALA A 32 -12.70 3.98 -15.96
C ALA A 32 -12.67 3.10 -17.21
N LYS A 33 -13.58 2.13 -17.28
CA LYS A 33 -13.81 1.38 -18.53
C LYS A 33 -14.69 2.22 -19.45
N ILE A 34 -14.13 2.66 -20.57
CA ILE A 34 -14.80 3.48 -21.58
C ILE A 34 -14.65 2.84 -22.96
N ARG A 35 -15.64 3.03 -23.84
CA ARG A 35 -15.52 2.56 -25.22
C ARG A 35 -14.53 3.46 -25.95
N GLN A 36 -13.63 2.88 -26.73
CA GLN A 36 -12.57 3.64 -27.40
C GLN A 36 -13.09 4.76 -28.31
N LYS A 37 -14.25 4.55 -28.95
CA LYS A 37 -14.93 5.56 -29.77
C LYS A 37 -15.39 6.81 -29.00
N ASP A 38 -15.63 6.69 -27.69
CA ASP A 38 -16.16 7.78 -26.86
C ASP A 38 -15.04 8.67 -26.26
N VAL A 39 -13.78 8.22 -26.31
CA VAL A 39 -12.62 8.89 -25.68
C VAL A 39 -12.47 10.35 -26.12
N GLN A 40 -12.56 10.62 -27.43
CA GLN A 40 -12.38 11.98 -27.96
C GLN A 40 -13.52 12.91 -27.56
N SER A 41 -14.74 12.37 -27.45
CA SER A 41 -15.90 13.13 -26.94
C SER A 41 -15.68 13.49 -25.47
N TYR A 42 -15.26 12.52 -24.66
CA TYR A 42 -15.01 12.75 -23.23
C TYR A 42 -13.87 13.72 -22.98
N ARG A 43 -12.78 13.68 -23.75
CA ARG A 43 -11.69 14.68 -23.65
C ARG A 43 -12.23 16.10 -23.87
N LYS A 44 -13.09 16.31 -24.87
CA LYS A 44 -13.69 17.63 -25.14
C LYS A 44 -14.61 18.08 -24.02
N SER A 45 -15.45 17.18 -23.48
CA SER A 45 -16.34 17.53 -22.36
C SER A 45 -15.55 17.89 -21.10
N LEU A 46 -14.49 17.15 -20.79
CA LEU A 46 -13.69 17.36 -19.57
C LEU A 46 -12.85 18.64 -19.60
N GLN A 47 -12.52 19.19 -20.77
CA GLN A 47 -11.84 20.47 -20.86
C GLN A 47 -12.61 21.61 -20.16
N ASN A 48 -13.94 21.50 -20.05
CA ASN A 48 -14.76 22.52 -19.39
C ASN A 48 -15.02 22.23 -17.90
N LEU A 49 -14.40 21.19 -17.34
CA LEU A 49 -14.61 20.80 -15.95
C LEU A 49 -14.08 21.88 -15.01
N ARG A 50 -14.91 22.31 -14.05
CA ARG A 50 -14.56 23.32 -13.05
C ARG A 50 -14.76 22.80 -11.65
N ASP A 51 -13.90 23.24 -10.74
CA ASP A 51 -14.03 23.00 -9.32
C ASP A 51 -15.30 23.71 -8.79
N PRO A 52 -16.27 23.00 -8.21
CA PRO A 52 -17.51 23.61 -7.71
C PRO A 52 -17.30 24.52 -6.49
N SER A 53 -16.17 24.41 -5.79
CA SER A 53 -15.84 25.22 -4.61
C SER A 53 -15.02 26.46 -4.94
N GLN A 54 -14.08 26.36 -5.89
CA GLN A 54 -13.17 27.44 -6.26
C GLN A 54 -13.52 28.12 -7.60
N GLY A 55 -14.37 27.49 -8.41
CA GLY A 55 -14.73 27.97 -9.76
C GLY A 55 -13.60 27.88 -10.79
N SER A 56 -12.40 27.46 -10.38
CA SER A 56 -11.24 27.28 -11.24
C SER A 56 -11.41 26.08 -12.18
N GLN A 57 -10.83 26.18 -13.37
CA GLN A 57 -10.82 25.08 -14.34
C GLN A 57 -9.88 23.97 -13.87
N LEU A 58 -10.35 22.73 -13.88
CA LEU A 58 -9.55 21.56 -13.57
C LEU A 58 -8.77 21.15 -14.83
N ILE A 59 -7.48 20.87 -14.67
CA ILE A 59 -6.65 20.30 -15.73
C ILE A 59 -6.95 18.81 -15.79
N THR A 60 -7.51 18.35 -16.90
CA THR A 60 -7.89 16.94 -17.10
C THR A 60 -7.14 16.36 -18.28
N ASP A 61 -6.62 15.14 -18.13
CA ASP A 61 -6.15 14.32 -19.24
C ASP A 61 -6.80 12.94 -19.20
N ILE A 62 -6.99 12.35 -20.38
CA ILE A 62 -7.37 10.94 -20.51
C ILE A 62 -6.23 10.24 -21.23
N THR A 63 -5.54 9.35 -20.52
CA THR A 63 -4.58 8.43 -21.12
C THR A 63 -5.22 7.05 -21.29
N ILE A 64 -5.15 6.49 -22.49
CA ILE A 64 -5.64 5.13 -22.75
C ILE A 64 -4.58 4.16 -22.22
N VAL A 65 -4.97 3.35 -21.24
CA VAL A 65 -4.11 2.34 -20.60
C VAL A 65 -4.67 0.95 -20.88
N PRO A 66 -3.81 -0.10 -20.99
CA PRO A 66 -4.30 -1.47 -21.09
C PRO A 66 -5.12 -1.84 -19.86
N GLU A 67 -6.09 -2.75 -20.00
CA GLU A 67 -6.85 -3.23 -18.85
C GLU A 67 -5.90 -3.86 -17.81
N PRO A 68 -5.96 -3.42 -16.53
CA PRO A 68 -5.07 -3.94 -15.50
C PRO A 68 -5.19 -5.47 -15.36
N ARG A 69 -4.14 -6.18 -15.75
CA ARG A 69 -4.09 -7.64 -15.62
C ARG A 69 -3.70 -8.02 -14.21
N VAL A 70 -4.41 -8.99 -13.63
CA VAL A 70 -4.04 -9.64 -12.38
C VAL A 70 -3.10 -10.81 -12.72
N PRO A 71 -2.08 -11.14 -11.91
CA PRO A 71 -1.34 -12.38 -12.11
C PRO A 71 -2.30 -13.57 -11.97
N SER A 72 -2.65 -14.22 -13.07
CA SER A 72 -3.43 -15.46 -13.08
C SER A 72 -2.50 -16.64 -12.84
N SER A 73 -2.82 -17.50 -11.88
CA SER A 73 -2.01 -18.66 -11.47
C SER A 73 -2.13 -19.88 -12.40
N SER A 74 -2.45 -19.73 -13.69
CA SER A 74 -2.59 -20.91 -14.55
C SER A 74 -2.39 -20.60 -16.03
N ASP A 75 -1.31 -21.13 -16.59
CA ASP A 75 -1.31 -21.73 -17.93
C ASP A 75 -0.28 -22.88 -18.05
N LYS A 76 -0.15 -23.72 -17.01
CA LYS A 76 0.26 -25.14 -17.14
C LYS A 76 -0.36 -25.95 -16.00
N ARG A 77 -1.30 -26.84 -16.33
CA ARG A 77 -1.79 -27.89 -15.42
C ARG A 77 -0.63 -28.89 -15.23
N ASN A 78 -0.42 -29.34 -13.99
CA ASN A 78 0.65 -30.22 -13.52
C ASN A 78 1.98 -29.54 -13.16
N GLU A 79 1.98 -28.63 -12.19
CA GLU A 79 3.02 -28.62 -11.16
C GLU A 79 2.34 -28.33 -9.81
N SER A 80 2.93 -28.85 -8.73
CA SER A 80 2.51 -28.69 -7.32
C SER A 80 2.18 -27.23 -6.97
N PRO A 81 1.49 -26.91 -5.85
CA PRO A 81 1.16 -25.53 -5.47
C PRO A 81 2.42 -24.76 -5.03
N ASN A 82 3.30 -24.48 -5.98
CA ASN A 82 4.52 -23.71 -5.83
C ASN A 82 4.42 -22.51 -6.77
N THR A 83 4.08 -21.37 -6.16
CA THR A 83 4.54 -20.00 -6.50
C THR A 83 5.16 -19.84 -7.89
N SER A 84 4.35 -19.69 -8.94
CA SER A 84 4.90 -19.21 -10.22
C SER A 84 5.41 -17.77 -10.01
N PRO A 85 6.70 -17.48 -10.32
CA PRO A 85 7.23 -16.13 -10.22
C PRO A 85 6.50 -15.19 -11.19
N LEU A 86 6.39 -13.91 -10.83
CA LEU A 86 5.85 -12.91 -11.75
C LEU A 86 6.69 -12.84 -13.03
N PRO A 87 6.08 -12.52 -14.19
CA PRO A 87 6.84 -12.30 -15.42
C PRO A 87 7.92 -11.23 -15.21
N GLU A 88 9.08 -11.37 -15.85
CA GLU A 88 10.21 -10.46 -15.68
C GLU A 88 9.85 -8.99 -15.98
N THR A 89 8.99 -8.77 -16.98
CA THR A 89 8.46 -7.43 -17.31
C THR A 89 7.66 -6.81 -16.16
N TRP A 90 6.95 -7.62 -15.37
CA TRP A 90 6.17 -7.17 -14.22
C TRP A 90 7.09 -6.89 -13.03
N ILE A 91 8.14 -7.70 -12.88
CA ILE A 91 9.19 -7.48 -11.88
C ILE A 91 9.89 -6.14 -12.14
N GLU A 92 10.23 -5.84 -13.39
CA GLU A 92 10.89 -4.58 -13.74
C GLU A 92 9.99 -3.37 -13.49
N ALA A 93 8.70 -3.45 -13.85
CA ALA A 93 7.73 -2.40 -13.52
C ALA A 93 7.62 -2.18 -12.00
N LEU A 94 7.65 -3.24 -11.21
CA LEU A 94 7.63 -3.17 -9.75
C LEU A 94 8.90 -2.52 -9.19
N LYS A 95 10.09 -2.83 -9.75
CA LYS A 95 11.34 -2.15 -9.38
C LYS A 95 11.29 -0.65 -9.67
N GLN A 96 10.81 -0.26 -10.85
CA GLN A 96 10.65 1.17 -11.19
C GLN A 96 9.69 1.89 -10.24
N CYS A 97 8.58 1.24 -9.88
CA CYS A 97 7.66 1.74 -8.85
C CYS A 97 8.37 1.96 -7.51
N PHE A 98 9.19 0.99 -7.06
CA PHE A 98 9.91 1.11 -5.79
C PHE A 98 10.94 2.24 -5.80
N VAL A 99 11.66 2.43 -6.91
CA VAL A 99 12.62 3.54 -7.05
C VAL A 99 11.91 4.88 -6.91
N GLN A 100 10.73 5.05 -7.53
CA GLN A 100 9.99 6.31 -7.43
C GLN A 100 9.40 6.56 -6.04
N ARG A 101 9.03 5.50 -5.32
CA ARG A 101 8.42 5.58 -3.99
C ARG A 101 9.40 5.44 -2.83
N TYR A 102 10.68 5.23 -3.12
CA TYR A 102 11.72 5.18 -2.11
C TYR A 102 12.28 6.58 -1.84
N GLN A 103 12.34 6.95 -0.57
CA GLN A 103 12.94 8.19 -0.12
C GLN A 103 14.30 7.90 0.53
N PRO A 104 15.43 8.27 -0.12
CA PRO A 104 16.78 7.94 0.38
C PRO A 104 17.12 8.58 1.72
N THR A 105 16.70 9.84 1.93
CA THR A 105 17.03 10.61 3.14
C THR A 105 16.44 9.97 4.40
N THR A 106 15.20 9.51 4.33
CA THR A 106 14.49 8.87 5.44
C THR A 106 14.62 7.35 5.42
N ARG A 107 15.25 6.77 4.38
CA ARG A 107 15.29 5.33 4.11
C ARG A 107 13.89 4.70 4.19
N SER A 108 12.89 5.38 3.65
CA SER A 108 11.49 4.95 3.69
C SER A 108 11.01 4.50 2.33
N LEU A 109 10.45 3.29 2.25
CA LEU A 109 9.80 2.77 1.06
C LEU A 109 8.28 2.83 1.24
N ASP A 110 7.62 3.65 0.42
CA ASP A 110 6.16 3.77 0.48
C ASP A 110 5.46 2.80 -0.48
N LEU A 111 4.78 1.78 0.03
CA LEU A 111 3.95 0.87 -0.78
C LEU A 111 2.48 0.95 -0.40
N SER A 112 2.06 2.07 0.20
CA SER A 112 0.64 2.32 0.49
C SER A 112 -0.20 2.24 -0.78
N SER A 113 -1.33 1.52 -0.68
CA SER A 113 -2.26 1.35 -1.81
C SER A 113 -1.59 0.97 -3.14
N LEU A 114 -0.63 0.04 -3.13
CA LEU A 114 0.14 -0.32 -4.33
C LEU A 114 -0.74 -0.71 -5.54
N HIS A 115 -1.88 -1.33 -5.27
CA HIS A 115 -2.87 -1.71 -6.28
C HIS A 115 -3.48 -0.52 -7.06
N THR A 116 -3.36 0.70 -6.55
CA THR A 116 -3.78 1.95 -7.20
C THR A 116 -2.62 2.76 -7.76
N ASP A 117 -1.41 2.22 -7.78
CA ASP A 117 -0.23 2.95 -8.23
C ASP A 117 -0.33 3.39 -9.71
N PRO A 118 -0.12 4.67 -10.03
CA PRO A 118 -0.29 5.18 -11.39
C PRO A 118 0.75 4.62 -12.37
N VAL A 119 1.98 4.35 -11.93
CA VAL A 119 3.04 3.80 -12.79
C VAL A 119 2.66 2.39 -13.23
N LEU A 120 2.25 1.55 -12.28
CA LEU A 120 1.82 0.18 -12.57
C LEU A 120 0.54 0.14 -13.41
N LEU A 121 -0.45 0.97 -13.09
CA LEU A 121 -1.71 0.98 -13.82
C LEU A 121 -1.60 1.58 -15.21
N SER A 122 -0.71 2.55 -15.44
CA SER A 122 -0.43 3.08 -16.79
C SER A 122 0.08 2.00 -17.75
N GLN A 123 0.76 0.99 -17.20
CA GLN A 123 1.27 -0.18 -17.93
C GLN A 123 0.23 -1.33 -18.01
N GLY A 124 -0.97 -1.13 -17.46
CA GLY A 124 -1.99 -2.17 -17.38
C GLY A 124 -1.63 -3.30 -16.42
N LEU A 125 -0.89 -3.01 -15.34
CA LEU A 125 -0.49 -3.98 -14.33
C LEU A 125 -1.27 -3.76 -13.03
N TYR A 126 -1.95 -4.79 -12.55
CA TYR A 126 -2.60 -4.79 -11.23
C TYR A 126 -1.85 -5.72 -10.28
N LEU A 127 -1.02 -5.14 -9.41
CA LEU A 127 -0.14 -5.85 -8.47
C LEU A 127 -0.55 -5.61 -7.01
N PRO A 128 -1.66 -6.20 -6.53
CA PRO A 128 -2.09 -6.02 -5.16
C PRO A 128 -1.20 -6.81 -4.17
N LEU A 129 -0.82 -6.17 -3.06
CA LEU A 129 0.01 -6.79 -2.02
C LEU A 129 -0.71 -7.91 -1.23
N ASN A 130 -2.01 -8.09 -1.41
CA ASN A 130 -2.73 -9.25 -0.84
C ASN A 130 -2.55 -10.54 -1.66
N LYS A 131 -1.75 -10.52 -2.73
CA LYS A 131 -1.37 -11.70 -3.52
C LYS A 131 0.04 -12.14 -3.17
N GLN A 132 0.18 -13.41 -2.77
CA GLN A 132 1.46 -13.99 -2.34
C GLN A 132 2.58 -13.84 -3.37
N ALA A 133 2.30 -14.02 -4.68
CA ALA A 133 3.30 -13.85 -5.74
C ALA A 133 3.90 -12.43 -5.77
N VAL A 134 3.07 -11.39 -5.52
CA VAL A 134 3.51 -9.99 -5.47
C VAL A 134 4.39 -9.75 -4.24
N VAL A 135 3.97 -10.25 -3.07
CA VAL A 135 4.75 -10.15 -1.83
C VAL A 135 6.09 -10.87 -1.94
N HIS A 136 6.13 -12.08 -2.48
CA HIS A 136 7.38 -12.82 -2.66
C HIS A 136 8.33 -12.10 -3.63
N THR A 137 7.79 -11.49 -4.68
CA THR A 137 8.58 -10.67 -5.61
C THR A 137 9.14 -9.44 -4.92
N LEU A 138 8.32 -8.71 -4.15
CA LEU A 138 8.74 -7.60 -3.29
C LEU A 138 9.93 -8.01 -2.41
N ILE A 139 9.79 -9.12 -1.68
CA ILE A 139 10.83 -9.61 -0.77
C ILE A 139 12.11 -9.97 -1.53
N THR A 140 11.97 -10.59 -2.70
CA THR A 140 13.11 -10.92 -3.57
C THR A 140 13.86 -9.65 -4.00
N ILE A 141 13.14 -8.60 -4.41
CA ILE A 141 13.73 -7.31 -4.77
C ILE A 141 14.45 -6.70 -3.56
N LEU A 142 13.83 -6.69 -2.37
CA LEU A 142 14.46 -6.14 -1.16
C LEU A 142 15.73 -6.90 -0.77
N LYS A 143 15.73 -8.23 -0.84
CA LYS A 143 16.90 -9.07 -0.55
C LYS A 143 18.03 -8.86 -1.56
N GLN A 144 17.71 -8.80 -2.85
CA GLN A 144 18.70 -8.56 -3.91
C GLN A 144 19.41 -7.21 -3.74
N ASN A 145 18.69 -6.20 -3.24
CA ASN A 145 19.24 -4.85 -2.99
C ASN A 145 19.80 -4.69 -1.57
N GLN A 146 19.81 -5.74 -0.74
CA GLN A 146 20.28 -5.67 0.66
C GLN A 146 19.62 -4.51 1.44
N ALA A 147 18.31 -4.33 1.24
CA ALA A 147 17.62 -3.13 1.69
C ALA A 147 17.72 -2.92 3.21
N GLN A 148 18.01 -1.69 3.60
CA GLN A 148 18.02 -1.22 4.99
C GLN A 148 17.03 -0.07 5.12
N LEU A 149 15.82 -0.39 5.56
CA LEU A 149 14.70 0.55 5.63
C LEU A 149 14.49 1.02 7.07
N ALA A 150 14.35 2.33 7.25
CA ALA A 150 13.82 2.85 8.49
C ALA A 150 12.29 2.65 8.56
N VAL A 151 11.60 2.78 7.42
CA VAL A 151 10.14 2.63 7.34
C VAL A 151 9.74 1.88 6.07
N LEU A 152 8.90 0.86 6.22
CA LEU A 152 8.18 0.19 5.14
C LEU A 152 6.68 0.47 5.29
N ASN A 153 6.10 1.25 4.38
CA ASN A 153 4.67 1.55 4.43
C ASN A 153 3.87 0.52 3.62
N LEU A 154 3.01 -0.26 4.30
CA LEU A 154 2.11 -1.25 3.71
C LEU A 154 0.63 -0.88 3.95
N SER A 155 0.34 0.37 4.32
CA SER A 155 -1.02 0.82 4.63
C SER A 155 -1.99 0.69 3.44
N ASN A 156 -3.28 0.53 3.76
CA ASN A 156 -4.38 0.51 2.79
C ASN A 156 -4.16 -0.45 1.59
N ASN A 157 -3.68 -1.66 1.86
CA ASN A 157 -3.44 -2.71 0.87
C ASN A 157 -4.40 -3.91 0.98
N ARG A 158 -5.42 -3.80 1.84
CA ARG A 158 -6.43 -4.84 2.10
C ARG A 158 -5.80 -6.15 2.57
N LEU A 159 -4.73 -6.06 3.35
CA LEU A 159 -4.04 -7.21 3.95
C LEU A 159 -4.89 -7.78 5.10
N THR A 160 -5.27 -9.06 5.00
CA THR A 160 -6.01 -9.77 6.07
C THR A 160 -5.08 -10.63 6.94
N HIS A 161 -3.90 -10.96 6.42
CA HIS A 161 -2.84 -11.71 7.10
C HIS A 161 -1.49 -11.47 6.43
N LEU A 162 -0.41 -11.77 7.15
CA LEU A 162 0.97 -11.46 6.75
C LEU A 162 1.84 -12.69 6.54
N ASN A 163 1.29 -13.90 6.45
CA ASN A 163 2.07 -15.14 6.30
C ASN A 163 3.00 -15.11 5.07
N ALA A 164 2.60 -14.45 3.99
CA ALA A 164 3.43 -14.27 2.79
C ALA A 164 4.70 -13.43 3.03
N PHE A 165 4.78 -12.69 4.14
CA PHE A 165 5.94 -11.90 4.54
C PHE A 165 6.98 -12.70 5.35
N SER A 166 6.66 -13.95 5.74
CA SER A 166 7.59 -14.81 6.50
C SER A 166 9.00 -14.95 5.88
N PRO A 167 9.20 -14.88 4.55
CA PRO A 167 10.54 -14.91 3.99
C PRO A 167 11.41 -13.68 4.32
N LEU A 168 10.87 -12.63 4.94
CA LEU A 168 11.66 -11.51 5.48
C LEU A 168 12.46 -11.87 6.75
N SER A 169 12.14 -13.01 7.39
CA SER A 169 12.83 -13.47 8.60
C SER A 169 14.34 -13.59 8.40
N SER A 170 15.11 -13.05 9.34
CA SER A 170 16.57 -13.09 9.39
C SER A 170 17.13 -14.49 9.68
N THR A 171 16.27 -15.44 10.04
CA THR A 171 16.65 -16.84 10.34
C THR A 171 16.89 -17.66 9.06
N SER A 172 16.61 -17.10 7.87
CA SER A 172 16.94 -17.74 6.60
C SER A 172 18.46 -17.74 6.37
N ALA A 173 19.11 -18.85 6.73
CA ALA A 173 20.56 -19.02 6.64
C ALA A 173 21.11 -18.70 5.25
N GLY A 174 22.17 -17.88 5.18
CA GLY A 174 22.97 -17.63 3.97
C GLY A 174 22.64 -16.37 3.18
N PHE A 175 21.68 -15.53 3.60
CA PHE A 175 21.39 -14.24 2.96
C PHE A 175 21.66 -13.07 3.90
N ILE A 176 22.16 -11.96 3.34
CA ILE A 176 22.28 -10.69 4.05
C ILE A 176 20.86 -10.25 4.45
N PRO A 177 20.58 -10.03 5.74
CA PRO A 177 19.22 -9.75 6.19
C PRO A 177 18.76 -8.39 5.68
N VAL A 178 17.56 -8.36 5.10
CA VAL A 178 16.81 -7.12 4.93
C VAL A 178 16.50 -6.60 6.34
N SER A 179 16.89 -5.36 6.62
CA SER A 179 16.60 -4.73 7.91
C SER A 179 15.49 -3.69 7.74
N ILE A 180 14.50 -3.74 8.62
CA ILE A 180 13.34 -2.84 8.58
C ILE A 180 13.08 -2.40 10.02
N GLU A 181 13.17 -1.10 10.30
CA GLU A 181 12.97 -0.58 11.66
C GLU A 181 11.48 -0.42 12.02
N ARG A 182 10.66 0.09 11.10
CA ARG A 182 9.22 0.30 11.28
C ARG A 182 8.43 -0.24 10.09
N ILE A 183 7.29 -0.88 10.35
CA ILE A 183 6.30 -1.25 9.32
C ILE A 183 4.96 -0.56 9.62
N ASP A 184 4.44 0.18 8.66
CA ASP A 184 3.09 0.76 8.73
C ASP A 184 2.08 -0.21 8.10
N LEU A 185 1.15 -0.72 8.91
CA LEU A 185 0.08 -1.64 8.51
C LEU A 185 -1.30 -0.97 8.59
N SER A 186 -1.35 0.35 8.75
CA SER A 186 -2.60 1.08 8.99
C SER A 186 -3.63 0.88 7.88
N SER A 187 -4.90 1.04 8.25
CA SER A 187 -6.05 0.91 7.33
C SER A 187 -6.11 -0.43 6.59
N ASN A 188 -5.55 -1.51 7.16
CA ASN A 188 -5.72 -2.89 6.69
C ASN A 188 -6.72 -3.66 7.59
N PRO A 189 -7.50 -4.60 7.03
CA PRO A 189 -8.49 -5.40 7.78
C PRO A 189 -7.84 -6.54 8.61
N LEU A 190 -6.81 -6.23 9.41
CA LEU A 190 -6.14 -7.16 10.32
C LEU A 190 -6.98 -7.32 11.59
N SER A 191 -7.39 -8.54 11.93
CA SER A 191 -8.43 -8.78 12.94
C SER A 191 -7.97 -9.50 14.22
N SER A 192 -6.76 -10.06 14.22
CA SER A 192 -6.20 -10.81 15.36
C SER A 192 -4.67 -10.88 15.29
N ILE A 193 -4.00 -11.12 16.41
CA ILE A 193 -2.53 -11.20 16.50
C ILE A 193 -1.92 -12.32 15.63
N PRO A 194 -2.51 -13.54 15.54
CA PRO A 194 -1.92 -14.62 14.75
C PRO A 194 -1.67 -14.27 13.27
N VAL A 195 -2.46 -13.32 12.73
CA VAL A 195 -2.31 -12.88 11.34
C VAL A 195 -1.04 -12.07 11.10
N LEU A 196 -0.36 -11.61 12.16
CA LEU A 196 0.93 -10.92 12.12
C LEU A 196 2.14 -11.87 12.13
N SER A 197 1.92 -13.18 12.25
CA SER A 197 2.99 -14.18 12.44
C SER A 197 4.08 -14.17 11.36
N GLY A 198 3.77 -13.75 10.14
CA GLY A 198 4.77 -13.61 9.08
C GLY A 198 5.74 -12.43 9.23
N LEU A 199 5.58 -11.57 10.24
CA LEU A 199 6.54 -10.50 10.57
C LEU A 199 7.51 -10.88 11.69
N ARG A 200 7.50 -12.12 12.15
CA ARG A 200 8.44 -12.59 13.19
C ARG A 200 9.87 -12.59 12.67
N ASP A 201 10.80 -12.30 13.58
CA ASP A 201 12.24 -12.37 13.34
C ASP A 201 12.73 -11.52 12.16
N ILE A 202 12.08 -10.38 11.88
CA ILE A 202 12.60 -9.39 10.92
C ILE A 202 13.71 -8.61 11.61
N ALA A 203 14.88 -8.53 10.97
CA ALA A 203 16.04 -7.87 11.54
C ALA A 203 15.81 -6.37 11.76
N GLY A 204 16.00 -5.91 13.00
CA GLY A 204 15.89 -4.49 13.36
C GLY A 204 14.47 -3.97 13.51
N LEU A 205 13.44 -4.82 13.37
CA LEU A 205 12.04 -4.40 13.52
C LEU A 205 11.75 -4.01 14.95
N VAL A 206 11.49 -2.73 15.16
CA VAL A 206 11.18 -2.15 16.47
C VAL A 206 9.73 -1.69 16.55
N GLU A 207 9.11 -1.26 15.46
CA GLU A 207 7.77 -0.66 15.51
C GLU A 207 6.79 -1.16 14.43
N LEU A 208 5.53 -1.33 14.82
CA LEU A 208 4.39 -1.55 13.93
C LEU A 208 3.33 -0.46 14.13
N ASP A 209 2.84 0.14 13.04
CA ASP A 209 1.65 0.98 13.07
C ASP A 209 0.41 0.16 12.70
N LEU A 210 -0.51 -0.03 13.65
CA LEU A 210 -1.78 -0.75 13.48
C LEU A 210 -2.98 0.20 13.47
N THR A 211 -2.77 1.50 13.27
CA THR A 211 -3.84 2.51 13.26
C THR A 211 -4.93 2.14 12.26
N GLU A 212 -6.21 2.34 12.62
CA GLU A 212 -7.37 2.00 11.77
C GLU A 212 -7.48 0.52 11.35
N THR A 213 -6.85 -0.40 12.10
CA THR A 213 -7.08 -1.85 11.93
C THR A 213 -8.09 -2.36 12.96
N PRO A 214 -8.91 -3.39 12.65
CA PRO A 214 -9.79 -4.03 13.64
C PRO A 214 -9.04 -4.66 14.83
N LEU A 215 -7.74 -4.91 14.69
CA LEU A 215 -6.87 -5.40 15.76
C LEU A 215 -6.59 -4.31 16.81
N MET A 216 -6.53 -3.04 16.39
CA MET A 216 -6.27 -1.91 17.28
C MET A 216 -7.33 -1.77 18.38
N SER A 217 -8.60 -2.02 18.07
CA SER A 217 -9.69 -1.95 19.07
C SER A 217 -9.67 -3.10 20.08
N LYS A 218 -8.98 -4.19 19.76
CA LYS A 218 -8.78 -5.35 20.64
C LYS A 218 -7.47 -5.26 21.42
N PHE A 219 -6.68 -4.21 21.19
CA PHE A 219 -5.38 -4.06 21.81
C PHE A 219 -5.53 -3.78 23.30
N ASN A 220 -4.85 -4.58 24.11
CA ASN A 220 -4.66 -4.32 25.52
C ASN A 220 -3.14 -4.33 25.80
N PRO A 221 -2.56 -3.21 26.27
CA PRO A 221 -1.12 -3.10 26.55
C PRO A 221 -0.58 -4.17 27.51
N ASN A 222 -1.45 -4.74 28.36
CA ASN A 222 -1.10 -5.75 29.36
C ASN A 222 -1.37 -7.20 28.89
N ASP A 223 -1.79 -7.40 27.64
CA ASP A 223 -2.13 -8.73 27.14
C ASP A 223 -0.87 -9.54 26.80
N LYS A 224 -0.64 -10.59 27.59
CA LYS A 224 0.48 -11.52 27.46
C LYS A 224 0.50 -12.25 26.13
N SER A 225 -0.62 -12.31 25.39
CA SER A 225 -0.68 -12.93 24.06
C SER A 225 0.18 -12.18 23.03
N PHE A 226 0.45 -10.87 23.23
CA PHE A 226 1.37 -10.11 22.37
C PHE A 226 2.83 -10.48 22.65
N ALA A 227 3.22 -10.62 23.92
CA ALA A 227 4.56 -11.05 24.32
C ALA A 227 4.83 -12.54 23.99
N ALA A 228 3.82 -13.40 24.12
CA ALA A 228 3.93 -14.85 23.93
C ALA A 228 4.08 -15.27 22.46
N ASN A 229 3.78 -14.39 21.50
CA ASN A 229 3.92 -14.69 20.07
C ASN A 229 5.32 -14.41 19.49
N GLY A 230 6.33 -14.21 20.35
CA GLY A 230 7.73 -14.10 19.92
C GLY A 230 8.07 -12.77 19.25
N PHE A 231 7.28 -11.73 19.47
CA PHE A 231 7.54 -10.42 18.91
C PHE A 231 8.24 -9.53 19.94
N GLN A 232 9.49 -9.13 19.67
CA GLN A 232 10.10 -7.96 20.32
C GLN A 232 9.50 -6.70 19.68
N PHE A 233 8.33 -6.27 20.14
CA PHE A 233 7.74 -5.01 19.70
C PHE A 233 8.10 -3.89 20.69
N SER A 234 8.73 -2.81 20.22
CA SER A 234 8.50 -1.49 20.81
C SER A 234 7.30 -0.87 20.09
N PHE A 235 6.11 -1.28 20.52
CA PHE A 235 4.86 -0.81 19.94
C PHE A 235 4.57 0.60 20.42
N VAL A 236 4.74 1.61 19.56
CA VAL A 236 4.11 2.92 19.73
C VAL A 236 2.93 2.96 18.77
N ALA A 237 1.75 2.54 19.22
CA ALA A 237 0.53 3.04 18.61
C ALA A 237 0.57 4.57 18.71
N ARG A 238 0.62 5.25 17.56
CA ARG A 238 0.45 6.70 17.48
C ARG A 238 -0.94 7.07 18.01
N PHE A 239 -1.08 7.19 19.32
CA PHE A 239 -2.07 8.06 19.93
C PHE A 239 -1.69 9.50 19.59
N ARG A 240 -2.09 9.95 18.39
CA ARG A 240 -1.87 11.31 17.89
C ARG A 240 -2.54 12.39 18.76
N GLY A 241 -3.26 12.02 19.83
CA GLY A 241 -3.81 12.93 20.85
C GLY A 241 -3.35 12.68 22.30
N PHE A 242 -2.60 11.61 22.60
CA PHE A 242 -2.20 11.31 24.00
C PHE A 242 -0.84 11.93 24.35
N LEU A 243 0.03 12.16 23.35
CA LEU A 243 1.34 12.79 23.57
C LEU A 243 1.28 14.31 23.81
N GLU A 244 0.25 15.02 23.35
CA GLU A 244 0.08 16.44 23.74
C GLU A 244 -0.45 16.57 25.18
N SER A 245 -1.23 15.60 25.66
CA SER A 245 -1.76 15.58 27.03
C SER A 245 -0.71 15.14 28.06
N LEU A 246 0.17 14.20 27.73
CA LEU A 246 1.22 13.74 28.66
C LEU A 246 2.50 14.57 28.66
N HIS A 247 2.84 15.28 27.58
CA HIS A 247 3.91 16.27 27.64
C HIS A 247 3.52 17.52 28.45
N TRP A 248 2.23 17.77 28.67
CA TRP A 248 1.77 18.76 29.65
C TRP A 248 1.82 18.19 31.08
N LEU A 249 1.46 16.91 31.28
CA LEU A 249 1.51 16.27 32.61
C LEU A 249 2.91 15.87 33.10
N SER A 250 3.94 15.84 32.24
CA SER A 250 5.33 15.70 32.71
C SER A 250 6.04 17.03 33.02
N LYS A 251 5.47 18.17 32.62
CA LYS A 251 6.13 19.49 32.72
C LYS A 251 5.44 20.50 33.65
N LEU A 252 4.41 20.09 34.37
CA LEU A 252 4.12 20.60 35.71
C LEU A 252 4.70 19.57 36.71
N HIS A 253 6.02 19.49 36.80
CA HIS A 253 6.79 19.98 37.96
C HIS A 253 6.64 19.05 39.17
N THR A 254 7.65 18.32 39.68
CA THR A 254 9.11 18.54 39.67
C THR A 254 9.51 20.01 39.78
N ILE A 255 8.86 20.71 40.71
CA ILE A 255 9.42 21.69 41.65
C ILE A 255 8.79 21.33 43.00
#